data_AF-A0A8H7R6M1-F1
#
_entry.id   AF-A0A8H7R6M1-F1
#
_cell.length_a   1.000
_cell.length_b   1.000
_cell.length_c   1.000
_cell.angle_alpha   90.00
_cell.angle_beta   90.00
_cell.angle_gamma   90.00
#
_symmetry.space_group_name_H-M   'P 1'
#
loop_
_entity.id
_entity.type
_entity.pdbx_description
1 polymer ?
#
loop_
_entity_poly.entity_id
_entity_poly.type
_entity_poly.pdbx_seq_one_letter_code
_entity_poly.pdbx_strand_id
1 'polypeptide(L)'
;MHLQSLSLATLGLLFLSTGQFVSAALNTVNDIAVVHGGEEYSASYLAAFDADDAEEVDFDLSEEIDVESHILTKRATDCSKYHTVSGSDTCVKIAKKYGITLNNVYDWNPQIKNGCPNLNNGKKYCVKKSSSSVKKLAAKKKTTTKKKTTKKTTKKTTKKTTTSKETRKKLQSKSAFTYYWIAQPSDYKGGKAVTVRTCNGASIGSVPENYADALVMEGTGVVGSKIVNLGGCTCTGYKCFELVDKKSDPYGLTSFGTALKPYITIASNDIKRNTKIYVPALVGWKVPGSSKTHNGCLLVDDQSWSFNGKHIDFYVYSMDNYEKLDKAHRTTSVDIYQGGSCKLLNYM
;
A
#
# COMPACT_ATOMS: atom_id res chain seq x y z
N MET A 1 -43.76 23.39 31.72
CA MET A 1 -43.11 23.10 33.03
C MET A 1 -42.23 21.89 32.79
N HIS A 2 -40.94 22.01 32.44
CA HIS A 2 -39.80 22.45 33.25
C HIS A 2 -39.50 21.56 34.46
N LEU A 3 -38.20 21.23 34.55
CA LEU A 3 -37.43 20.52 35.57
C LEU A 3 -37.45 18.99 35.53
N GLN A 4 -36.36 18.28 35.82
CA GLN A 4 -34.89 18.44 35.73
C GLN A 4 -34.35 17.21 36.49
N SER A 5 -33.26 16.65 35.99
CA SER A 5 -32.48 15.57 36.61
C SER A 5 -31.97 15.95 38.01
N LEU A 6 -32.05 15.03 38.97
CA LEU A 6 -31.19 15.03 40.16
C LEU A 6 -30.24 13.81 40.15
N SER A 7 -28.96 14.15 40.28
CA SER A 7 -27.84 13.30 40.72
C SER A 7 -27.98 12.97 42.20
N LEU A 8 -27.45 11.84 42.66
CA LEU A 8 -27.01 11.69 44.06
C LEU A 8 -25.88 10.65 44.19
N ALA A 9 -24.78 11.08 44.80
CA ALA A 9 -23.65 10.27 45.21
C ALA A 9 -23.78 9.90 46.70
N THR A 10 -23.15 8.77 47.06
CA THR A 10 -22.63 8.35 48.38
C THR A 10 -23.57 8.16 49.57
N LEU A 11 -23.61 6.92 50.09
CA LEU A 11 -23.48 6.65 51.53
C LEU A 11 -23.07 5.17 51.74
N GLY A 12 -21.99 4.94 52.49
CA GLY A 12 -21.61 3.60 53.00
C GLY A 12 -21.82 3.53 54.51
N LEU A 13 -21.98 2.32 55.06
CA LEU A 13 -21.55 1.97 56.42
C LEU A 13 -21.47 0.44 56.66
N LEU A 14 -20.53 0.11 57.54
CA LEU A 14 -19.97 -1.16 58.04
C LEU A 14 -20.96 -2.24 58.56
N PHE A 15 -20.50 -3.51 58.64
CA PHE A 15 -20.15 -4.21 59.91
C PHE A 15 -19.40 -5.56 59.68
N LEU A 16 -18.30 -5.74 60.44
CA LEU A 16 -17.56 -6.99 60.72
C LEU A 16 -18.45 -7.93 61.60
N SER A 17 -18.29 -9.25 61.76
CA SER A 17 -17.14 -10.13 62.05
C SER A 17 -17.68 -11.59 61.95
N THR A 18 -16.89 -12.63 61.68
CA THR A 18 -16.19 -13.42 62.72
C THR A 18 -14.93 -14.08 62.15
N GLY A 19 -13.82 -13.97 62.88
CA GLY A 19 -12.58 -14.70 62.61
C GLY A 19 -12.46 -15.98 63.42
N GLN A 20 -11.66 -16.91 62.91
CA GLN A 20 -10.92 -17.89 63.70
C GLN A 20 -9.55 -18.09 63.05
N PHE A 21 -8.52 -17.79 63.84
CA PHE A 21 -7.11 -17.99 63.53
C PHE A 21 -6.68 -19.41 63.92
N VAL A 22 -5.82 -20.02 63.10
CA VAL A 22 -4.78 -20.92 63.59
C VAL A 22 -3.44 -20.34 63.10
N SER A 23 -2.58 -20.04 64.07
CA SER A 23 -1.19 -19.61 63.87
C SER A 23 -0.28 -20.83 63.95
N ALA A 24 0.69 -20.93 63.05
CA ALA A 24 1.97 -21.59 63.31
C ALA A 24 3.08 -20.91 62.48
N ALA A 25 3.72 -19.96 63.17
CA ALA A 25 5.12 -19.52 63.12
C ALA A 25 5.92 -19.59 61.81
N LEU A 26 6.23 -18.38 61.33
CA LEU A 26 7.44 -18.02 60.60
C LEU A 26 8.72 -18.43 61.37
N ASN A 27 9.74 -18.87 60.63
CA ASN A 27 11.12 -18.54 60.95
C ASN A 27 11.58 -17.41 60.00
N THR A 28 11.55 -16.21 60.59
CA THR A 28 12.55 -15.12 60.51
C THR A 28 13.21 -14.85 59.16
N VAL A 29 12.79 -13.84 58.38
CA VAL A 29 12.91 -12.37 58.55
C VAL A 29 14.32 -11.81 58.46
N ASN A 30 14.49 -10.93 57.46
CA ASN A 30 15.22 -9.66 57.38
C ASN A 30 15.54 -9.49 55.88
N ASP A 31 15.25 -8.42 55.16
CA ASP A 31 14.63 -7.14 55.46
C ASP A 31 14.14 -6.57 54.14
N ILE A 32 13.09 -5.77 54.22
CA ILE A 32 12.74 -4.79 53.19
C ILE A 32 13.86 -3.75 53.16
N ALA A 33 14.45 -3.50 51.99
CA ALA A 33 15.04 -2.20 51.69
C ALA A 33 15.03 -1.94 50.19
N VAL A 34 14.14 -1.03 49.78
CA VAL A 34 14.30 -0.26 48.54
C VAL A 34 15.26 0.87 48.86
N VAL A 35 16.46 0.90 48.26
CA VAL A 35 17.22 2.13 48.00
C VAL A 35 18.08 1.96 46.73
N HIS A 36 18.09 3.03 45.92
CA HIS A 36 18.87 3.30 44.71
C HIS A 36 20.29 2.73 44.61
N GLY A 37 20.63 2.27 43.39
CA GLY A 37 21.94 2.44 42.73
C GLY A 37 23.14 1.71 43.36
N GLY A 38 23.57 0.62 42.72
CA GLY A 38 24.86 -0.04 43.00
C GLY A 38 24.77 -1.55 42.85
N GLU A 39 25.65 -2.12 42.04
CA GLU A 39 25.69 -3.53 41.61
C GLU A 39 26.10 -4.49 42.75
N GLU A 40 25.41 -5.63 42.87
CA GLU A 40 26.01 -6.86 43.38
C GLU A 40 25.21 -8.08 42.87
N TYR A 41 25.83 -8.90 42.01
CA TYR A 41 25.23 -10.14 41.51
C TYR A 41 25.69 -11.32 42.38
N SER A 42 24.84 -12.35 42.47
CA SER A 42 25.11 -13.54 43.28
C SER A 42 26.41 -14.24 42.87
N ALA A 43 27.07 -14.91 43.81
CA ALA A 43 28.29 -15.67 43.55
C ALA A 43 28.14 -16.76 42.45
N SER A 44 26.90 -17.19 42.16
CA SER A 44 26.58 -18.08 41.04
C SER A 44 26.64 -17.40 39.66
N TYR A 45 26.54 -16.07 39.61
CA TYR A 45 26.61 -15.27 38.38
C TYR A 45 28.06 -14.99 37.95
N LEU A 46 28.99 -14.83 38.92
CA LEU A 46 30.41 -14.65 38.65
C LEU A 46 31.13 -15.94 38.19
N ALA A 47 30.61 -17.11 38.56
CA ALA A 47 31.20 -18.40 38.20
C ALA A 47 31.03 -18.79 36.70
N ALA A 48 30.23 -18.06 35.94
CA ALA A 48 29.99 -18.34 34.52
C ALA A 48 31.03 -17.71 33.58
N PHE A 49 31.95 -16.88 34.10
CA PHE A 49 32.89 -16.08 33.30
C PHE A 49 34.38 -16.37 33.58
N ASP A 50 34.73 -17.31 34.46
CA ASP A 50 36.13 -17.66 34.80
C ASP A 50 36.74 -18.76 33.91
N ALA A 51 36.44 -18.77 32.61
CA ALA A 51 37.09 -19.70 31.68
C ALA A 51 37.36 -19.05 30.32
N ASP A 52 38.21 -18.03 30.31
CA ASP A 52 38.94 -17.59 29.13
C ASP A 52 40.01 -18.62 28.77
N ASP A 53 39.77 -19.38 27.69
CA ASP A 53 40.81 -19.92 26.80
C ASP A 53 40.14 -20.53 25.56
N ALA A 54 39.57 -19.68 24.69
CA ALA A 54 39.28 -20.04 23.31
C ALA A 54 39.31 -18.81 22.40
N GLU A 55 40.05 -18.93 21.30
CA GLU A 55 40.44 -17.86 20.37
C GLU A 55 39.27 -17.01 19.83
N GLU A 56 39.54 -15.71 19.69
CA GLU A 56 38.58 -14.71 19.23
C GLU A 56 38.09 -14.96 17.80
N VAL A 57 36.77 -15.02 17.65
CA VAL A 57 36.07 -14.87 16.37
C VAL A 57 35.26 -13.59 16.45
N ASP A 58 35.65 -12.62 15.62
CA ASP A 58 35.04 -11.29 15.48
C ASP A 58 33.53 -11.39 15.17
N PHE A 59 32.69 -11.17 16.19
CA PHE A 59 31.24 -11.17 16.09
C PHE A 59 30.67 -9.89 16.72
N ASP A 60 30.40 -8.91 15.87
CA ASP A 60 29.72 -7.65 16.22
C ASP A 60 28.21 -7.89 16.40
N LEU A 61 27.76 -8.01 17.65
CA LEU A 61 26.36 -7.93 18.05
C LEU A 61 26.03 -6.51 18.49
N SER A 62 25.26 -5.80 17.66
CA SER A 62 24.52 -4.63 18.11
C SER A 62 23.34 -5.06 18.97
N GLU A 63 23.36 -4.71 20.25
CA GLU A 63 22.24 -4.84 21.18
C GLU A 63 21.08 -3.94 20.75
N GLU A 64 19.92 -4.57 20.49
CA GLU A 64 18.64 -4.29 21.17
C GLU A 64 17.62 -5.31 20.64
N ILE A 65 17.27 -6.28 21.49
CA ILE A 65 16.30 -7.33 21.23
C ILE A 65 14.99 -6.92 21.91
N ASP A 66 13.96 -6.62 21.11
CA ASP A 66 12.57 -6.62 21.57
C ASP A 66 11.90 -7.90 21.04
N VAL A 67 11.41 -8.71 21.96
CA VAL A 67 10.97 -10.09 21.75
C VAL A 67 9.48 -10.13 21.45
N GLU A 68 9.09 -9.95 20.18
CA GLU A 68 7.94 -10.69 19.63
C GLU A 68 7.96 -10.78 18.08
N SER A 69 8.22 -11.99 17.58
CA SER A 69 8.04 -12.45 16.18
C SER A 69 9.03 -11.99 15.09
N HIS A 70 10.29 -12.42 15.18
CA HIS A 70 11.22 -12.37 14.05
C HIS A 70 11.24 -13.67 13.24
N ILE A 71 10.40 -13.72 12.18
CA ILE A 71 10.82 -14.43 10.97
C ILE A 71 11.90 -13.56 10.32
N LEU A 72 13.17 -13.94 10.48
CA LEU A 72 14.27 -13.36 9.71
C LEU A 72 14.03 -13.67 8.22
N THR A 73 13.38 -12.74 7.53
CA THR A 73 13.19 -12.82 6.09
C THR A 73 14.51 -12.53 5.42
N LYS A 74 15.13 -13.59 4.90
CA LYS A 74 16.40 -13.62 4.18
C LYS A 74 16.59 -12.40 3.27
N ARG A 75 17.62 -11.59 3.56
CA ARG A 75 18.13 -10.54 2.67
C ARG A 75 18.53 -11.19 1.34
N ALA A 76 18.27 -10.53 0.21
CA ALA A 76 18.70 -11.05 -1.09
C ALA A 76 20.22 -11.26 -1.11
N THR A 77 20.65 -12.53 -1.19
CA THR A 77 22.05 -12.97 -1.11
C THR A 77 22.88 -12.57 -2.33
N ASP A 78 22.26 -11.93 -3.32
CA ASP A 78 22.81 -11.56 -4.62
C ASP A 78 22.69 -10.05 -4.91
N CYS A 79 22.77 -9.18 -3.89
CA CYS A 79 22.70 -7.73 -4.13
C CYS A 79 24.07 -7.10 -4.46
N SER A 80 24.19 -6.44 -5.61
CA SER A 80 25.40 -5.73 -6.06
C SER A 80 25.40 -4.22 -5.79
N LYS A 81 24.24 -3.61 -5.51
CA LYS A 81 24.16 -2.18 -5.14
C LYS A 81 23.02 -1.92 -4.17
N TYR A 82 23.29 -1.08 -3.17
CA TYR A 82 22.31 -0.63 -2.19
C TYR A 82 22.01 0.87 -2.31
N HIS A 83 20.80 1.25 -1.89
CA HIS A 83 20.36 2.62 -1.70
C HIS A 83 20.06 2.85 -0.21
N THR A 84 20.63 3.91 0.37
CA THR A 84 20.30 4.38 1.72
C THR A 84 19.11 5.32 1.65
N VAL A 85 18.03 4.99 2.36
CA VAL A 85 16.77 5.74 2.34
C VAL A 85 16.90 7.05 3.11
N SER A 86 16.46 8.15 2.49
CA SER A 86 16.21 9.44 3.15
C SER A 86 14.73 9.63 3.46
N GLY A 87 14.38 10.57 4.34
CA GLY A 87 12.99 10.87 4.72
C GLY A 87 12.07 11.34 3.60
N SER A 88 12.58 11.50 2.38
CA SER A 88 11.81 11.83 1.18
C SER A 88 11.66 10.67 0.21
N ASP A 89 12.37 9.56 0.42
CA ASP A 89 12.38 8.42 -0.48
C ASP A 89 11.11 7.57 -0.30
N THR A 90 10.60 7.10 -1.43
CA THR A 90 9.56 6.07 -1.52
C THR A 90 10.08 4.97 -2.42
N CYS A 91 9.52 3.76 -2.37
CA CYS A 91 9.98 2.70 -3.28
C CYS A 91 9.83 3.07 -4.76
N VAL A 92 8.89 3.94 -5.10
CA VAL A 92 8.76 4.49 -6.46
C VAL A 92 9.87 5.47 -6.78
N LYS A 93 10.19 6.41 -5.88
CA LYS A 93 11.32 7.33 -6.07
C LYS A 93 12.62 6.55 -6.23
N ILE A 94 12.81 5.48 -5.44
CA ILE A 94 13.94 4.57 -5.55
C ILE A 94 13.92 3.84 -6.91
N ALA A 95 12.79 3.23 -7.28
CA ALA A 95 12.65 2.53 -8.56
C ALA A 95 12.97 3.45 -9.75
N LYS A 96 12.41 4.65 -9.76
CA LYS A 96 12.63 5.69 -10.78
C LYS A 96 14.08 6.16 -10.80
N LYS A 97 14.69 6.40 -9.62
CA LYS A 97 16.08 6.84 -9.48
C LYS A 97 17.09 5.84 -10.06
N TYR A 98 16.82 4.54 -9.92
CA TYR A 98 17.72 3.48 -10.41
C TYR A 98 17.28 2.85 -11.74
N GLY A 99 16.20 3.34 -12.35
CA GLY A 99 15.70 2.82 -13.63
C GLY A 99 15.23 1.36 -13.56
N ILE A 100 14.75 0.93 -12.39
CA ILE A 100 14.25 -0.43 -12.14
C ILE A 100 12.73 -0.41 -11.98
N THR A 101 12.08 -1.54 -12.19
CA THR A 101 10.64 -1.64 -11.91
C THR A 101 10.40 -1.65 -10.41
N LEU A 102 9.22 -1.19 -9.97
CA LEU A 102 8.84 -1.29 -8.56
C LEU A 102 8.77 -2.77 -8.10
N ASN A 103 8.41 -3.71 -8.99
CA ASN A 103 8.51 -5.13 -8.71
C ASN A 103 9.95 -5.55 -8.39
N ASN A 104 10.95 -5.06 -9.13
CA ASN A 104 12.35 -5.35 -8.80
C ASN A 104 12.72 -4.85 -7.40
N VAL A 105 12.20 -3.70 -6.96
CA VAL A 105 12.44 -3.20 -5.58
C VAL A 105 11.87 -4.18 -4.55
N TYR A 106 10.65 -4.68 -4.74
CA TYR A 106 10.05 -5.68 -3.83
C TYR A 106 10.74 -7.04 -3.90
N ASP A 107 11.00 -7.55 -5.12
CA ASP A 107 11.60 -8.86 -5.35
C ASP A 107 13.02 -8.95 -4.77
N TRP A 108 13.76 -7.83 -4.76
CA TRP A 108 15.13 -7.78 -4.24
C TRP A 108 15.17 -7.43 -2.74
N ASN A 109 14.04 -7.04 -2.17
CA ASN A 109 13.90 -6.67 -0.77
C ASN A 109 12.64 -7.30 -0.17
N PRO A 110 12.63 -8.63 0.07
CA PRO A 110 11.47 -9.35 0.59
C PRO A 110 10.95 -8.82 1.93
N GLN A 111 11.80 -8.09 2.66
CA GLN A 111 11.43 -7.41 3.90
C GLN A 111 10.50 -6.20 3.68
N ILE A 112 10.45 -5.61 2.48
CA ILE A 112 9.57 -4.47 2.19
C ILE A 112 8.14 -4.99 1.96
N LYS A 113 7.19 -4.47 2.74
CA LYS A 113 5.76 -4.74 2.56
C LYS A 113 5.23 -3.95 1.35
N ASN A 114 4.20 -4.49 0.70
CA ASN A 114 3.48 -3.79 -0.38
C ASN A 114 3.05 -2.39 0.08
N GLY A 115 3.22 -1.37 -0.78
CA GLY A 115 3.00 0.03 -0.42
C GLY A 115 4.16 0.70 0.34
N CYS A 116 5.21 -0.04 0.67
CA CYS A 116 6.41 0.45 1.36
C CYS A 116 6.21 1.15 2.72
N PRO A 117 5.25 0.71 3.56
CA PRO A 117 5.03 1.34 4.87
C PRO A 117 6.20 1.15 5.83
N ASN A 118 7.11 0.22 5.54
CA ASN A 118 8.29 -0.11 6.34
C ASN A 118 9.60 0.20 5.61
N LEU A 119 9.59 1.20 4.73
CA LEU A 119 10.79 1.78 4.15
C LEU A 119 11.40 2.76 5.17
N ASN A 120 12.41 2.30 5.89
CA ASN A 120 12.95 3.00 7.05
C ASN A 120 14.11 3.92 6.68
N ASN A 121 14.05 5.18 7.13
CA ASN A 121 15.12 6.15 6.97
C ASN A 121 16.45 5.63 7.53
N GLY A 122 17.54 5.88 6.82
CA GLY A 122 18.88 5.41 7.19
C GLY A 122 19.16 3.93 6.90
N LYS A 123 18.15 3.11 6.55
CA LYS A 123 18.35 1.71 6.19
C LYS A 123 18.71 1.55 4.69
N LYS A 124 19.45 0.48 4.39
CA LYS A 124 19.94 0.14 3.04
C LYS A 124 19.07 -0.95 2.39
N TYR A 125 18.59 -0.66 1.19
CA TYR A 125 17.78 -1.56 0.37
C TYR A 125 18.44 -1.84 -0.97
N CYS A 126 18.29 -3.07 -1.47
CA CYS A 126 18.90 -3.52 -2.72
C CYS A 126 18.27 -2.84 -3.93
N VAL A 127 19.11 -2.29 -4.82
CA VAL A 127 18.71 -1.61 -6.06
C VAL A 127 19.45 -2.12 -7.29
N LYS A 128 20.23 -3.19 -7.15
CA LYS A 128 20.81 -3.95 -8.26
C LYS A 128 21.22 -5.33 -7.77
N LYS A 129 20.88 -6.39 -8.50
CA LYS A 129 21.43 -7.75 -8.24
C LYS A 129 22.77 -7.96 -8.94
N SER A 130 23.65 -8.80 -8.38
CA SER A 130 24.82 -9.32 -9.08
C SER A 130 24.34 -10.30 -10.14
N SER A 131 24.81 -10.16 -11.38
CA SER A 131 24.49 -11.10 -12.44
C SER A 131 25.20 -12.43 -12.15
N SER A 132 24.52 -13.35 -11.47
CA SER A 132 24.96 -14.73 -11.37
C SER A 132 24.93 -15.33 -12.78
N SER A 133 26.13 -15.62 -13.31
CA SER A 133 26.40 -16.25 -14.59
C SER A 133 25.79 -17.65 -14.65
N VAL A 134 24.50 -17.78 -14.94
CA VAL A 134 23.92 -19.07 -15.32
C VAL A 134 24.37 -19.34 -16.76
N LYS A 135 25.44 -20.13 -16.92
CA LYS A 135 25.79 -20.79 -18.18
C LYS A 135 24.58 -21.58 -18.67
N LYS A 136 23.83 -21.02 -19.63
CA LYS A 136 22.81 -21.75 -20.37
C LYS A 136 23.53 -22.68 -21.36
N LEU A 137 23.63 -23.97 -21.04
CA LEU A 137 23.83 -25.01 -22.06
C LEU A 137 22.63 -24.96 -23.01
N ALA A 138 22.80 -24.30 -24.15
CA ALA A 138 21.92 -24.44 -25.31
C ALA A 138 22.60 -25.37 -26.30
N ALA A 139 22.25 -26.67 -26.24
CA ALA A 139 22.62 -27.65 -27.25
C ALA A 139 21.80 -27.41 -28.54
N LYS A 140 22.42 -26.64 -29.42
CA LYS A 140 22.42 -26.71 -30.89
C LYS A 140 21.63 -27.90 -31.49
N LYS A 141 20.46 -27.62 -32.10
CA LYS A 141 20.00 -28.38 -33.28
C LYS A 141 19.84 -27.40 -34.45
N LYS A 142 20.83 -27.48 -35.34
CA LYS A 142 20.94 -26.77 -36.61
C LYS A 142 20.15 -27.58 -37.65
N THR A 143 19.24 -26.96 -38.38
CA THR A 143 18.79 -27.54 -39.66
C THR A 143 18.60 -26.41 -40.66
N THR A 144 19.26 -26.60 -41.80
CA THR A 144 19.55 -25.64 -42.87
C THR A 144 18.53 -25.81 -44.00
N THR A 145 18.42 -24.76 -44.83
CA THR A 145 17.91 -24.73 -46.23
C THR A 145 16.38 -24.87 -46.40
N LYS A 146 15.71 -24.16 -47.32
CA LYS A 146 16.12 -23.56 -48.59
C LYS A 146 15.13 -22.44 -48.98
N LYS A 147 15.67 -21.32 -49.46
CA LYS A 147 14.93 -20.25 -50.15
C LYS A 147 14.35 -20.81 -51.46
N LYS A 148 13.03 -20.71 -51.66
CA LYS A 148 12.42 -20.89 -52.99
C LYS A 148 11.41 -19.79 -53.24
N THR A 149 11.72 -19.02 -54.28
CA THR A 149 10.97 -17.92 -54.87
C THR A 149 9.72 -18.47 -55.56
N THR A 150 8.54 -17.91 -55.28
CA THR A 150 7.38 -18.11 -56.16
C THR A 150 6.45 -16.90 -56.17
N LYS A 151 5.96 -16.61 -57.38
CA LYS A 151 5.21 -15.45 -57.87
C LYS A 151 4.02 -14.99 -57.01
N LYS A 152 3.91 -13.66 -56.95
CA LYS A 152 2.69 -12.89 -56.71
C LYS A 152 1.57 -13.36 -57.66
N THR A 153 0.46 -13.84 -57.11
CA THR A 153 -0.85 -13.80 -57.79
C THR A 153 -1.94 -13.53 -56.76
N THR A 154 -2.80 -12.59 -57.11
CA THR A 154 -3.84 -11.93 -56.32
C THR A 154 -4.96 -12.88 -55.93
N LYS A 155 -5.37 -12.91 -54.65
CA LYS A 155 -6.75 -13.25 -54.28
C LYS A 155 -7.18 -12.47 -53.04
N LYS A 156 -8.17 -11.60 -53.26
CA LYS A 156 -8.82 -10.73 -52.28
C LYS A 156 -9.75 -11.61 -51.44
N THR A 157 -9.28 -12.07 -50.28
CA THR A 157 -10.10 -12.83 -49.33
C THR A 157 -10.63 -11.88 -48.26
N THR A 158 -11.91 -11.57 -48.35
CA THR A 158 -12.70 -10.88 -47.34
C THR A 158 -12.58 -11.62 -46.00
N LYS A 159 -11.78 -11.07 -45.09
CA LYS A 159 -11.64 -11.58 -43.72
C LYS A 159 -12.90 -11.23 -42.95
N LYS A 160 -13.89 -12.12 -42.99
CA LYS A 160 -15.04 -12.12 -42.08
C LYS A 160 -14.48 -12.36 -40.68
N THR A 161 -14.40 -11.31 -39.88
CA THR A 161 -14.00 -11.38 -38.47
C THR A 161 -15.08 -12.12 -37.70
N THR A 162 -14.95 -13.44 -37.62
CA THR A 162 -15.67 -14.26 -36.66
C THR A 162 -15.08 -13.97 -35.29
N THR A 163 -15.74 -13.10 -34.52
CA THR A 163 -15.44 -12.86 -33.12
C THR A 163 -15.77 -14.13 -32.34
N SER A 164 -14.80 -15.02 -32.16
CA SER A 164 -14.95 -16.09 -31.16
C SER A 164 -15.08 -15.41 -29.80
N LYS A 165 -16.15 -15.72 -29.09
CA LYS A 165 -16.42 -15.21 -27.74
C LYS A 165 -15.34 -15.82 -26.83
N GLU A 166 -14.27 -15.07 -26.55
CA GLU A 166 -13.20 -15.50 -25.64
C GLU A 166 -13.84 -15.90 -24.30
N THR A 167 -13.77 -17.19 -23.96
CA THR A 167 -14.25 -17.70 -22.68
C THR A 167 -13.25 -17.31 -21.60
N ARG A 168 -13.60 -16.35 -20.75
CA ARG A 168 -12.75 -15.86 -19.65
C ARG A 168 -13.10 -16.58 -18.35
N LYS A 169 -12.09 -16.93 -17.56
CA LYS A 169 -12.31 -17.47 -16.20
C LYS A 169 -12.88 -16.37 -15.30
N LYS A 170 -13.98 -16.66 -14.61
CA LYS A 170 -14.52 -15.77 -13.57
C LYS A 170 -13.58 -15.77 -12.36
N LEU A 171 -13.20 -14.58 -11.91
CA LEU A 171 -12.38 -14.36 -10.71
C LEU A 171 -13.26 -14.17 -9.49
N GLN A 172 -14.28 -13.34 -9.61
CA GLN A 172 -15.23 -13.04 -8.54
C GLN A 172 -16.62 -12.81 -9.13
N SER A 173 -17.64 -13.09 -8.32
CA SER A 173 -19.04 -12.83 -8.67
C SER A 173 -19.68 -11.89 -7.65
N LYS A 174 -20.51 -10.96 -8.13
CA LYS A 174 -21.20 -9.97 -7.29
C LYS A 174 -20.24 -9.25 -6.34
N SER A 175 -19.06 -8.85 -6.84
CA SER A 175 -18.16 -7.99 -6.07
C SER A 175 -18.80 -6.62 -5.92
N ALA A 176 -18.69 -6.03 -4.73
CA ALA A 176 -19.14 -4.66 -4.52
C ALA A 176 -18.40 -3.72 -5.49
N PHE A 177 -19.12 -2.75 -6.02
CA PHE A 177 -18.62 -1.82 -7.03
C PHE A 177 -18.91 -0.39 -6.58
N THR A 178 -17.85 0.36 -6.32
CA THR A 178 -17.91 1.79 -5.96
C THR A 178 -17.04 2.61 -6.90
N TYR A 179 -17.03 3.92 -6.67
CA TYR A 179 -16.26 4.87 -7.44
C TYR A 179 -15.42 5.74 -6.50
N TYR A 180 -14.26 6.18 -6.99
CA TYR A 180 -13.44 7.20 -6.32
C TYR A 180 -12.85 8.18 -7.34
N TRP A 181 -12.46 9.36 -6.86
CA TRP A 181 -11.98 10.47 -7.68
C TRP A 181 -10.95 11.31 -6.91
N ILE A 182 -10.35 12.31 -7.57
CA ILE A 182 -9.48 13.27 -6.89
C ILE A 182 -10.31 14.37 -6.24
N ALA A 183 -10.09 14.64 -4.96
CA ALA A 183 -10.85 15.65 -4.23
C ALA A 183 -10.61 17.04 -4.84
N GLN A 184 -11.68 17.77 -5.18
CA GLN A 184 -11.58 19.18 -5.60
C GLN A 184 -12.08 20.11 -4.51
N PRO A 185 -11.46 21.31 -4.33
CA PRO A 185 -11.93 22.27 -3.34
C PRO A 185 -13.39 22.70 -3.53
N SER A 186 -13.88 22.69 -4.78
CA SER A 186 -15.26 23.04 -5.13
C SER A 186 -16.31 22.10 -4.54
N ASP A 187 -15.92 20.87 -4.24
CA ASP A 187 -16.84 19.79 -3.87
C ASP A 187 -17.20 19.87 -2.37
N TYR A 188 -16.46 20.67 -1.59
CA TYR A 188 -16.58 20.77 -0.14
C TYR A 188 -16.71 22.24 0.28
N LYS A 189 -17.64 22.52 1.20
CA LYS A 189 -17.92 23.90 1.68
C LYS A 189 -17.76 24.00 3.18
N GLY A 190 -17.27 25.14 3.65
CA GLY A 190 -17.16 25.47 5.07
C GLY A 190 -15.88 24.97 5.75
N GLY A 191 -15.77 25.24 7.05
CA GLY A 191 -14.58 24.94 7.86
C GLY A 191 -13.64 26.14 8.00
N LYS A 192 -12.86 26.16 9.10
CA LYS A 192 -11.83 27.19 9.31
C LYS A 192 -10.66 26.98 8.34
N ALA A 193 -9.90 28.03 8.05
CA ALA A 193 -8.70 27.89 7.23
C ALA A 193 -7.63 27.08 7.97
N VAL A 194 -7.13 26.02 7.33
CA VAL A 194 -6.03 25.17 7.83
C VAL A 194 -4.91 25.12 6.80
N THR A 195 -3.70 24.75 7.23
CA THR A 195 -2.53 24.64 6.33
C THR A 195 -2.27 23.17 6.01
N VAL A 196 -2.33 22.80 4.73
CA VAL A 196 -1.93 21.49 4.24
C VAL A 196 -0.42 21.46 4.08
N ARG A 197 0.23 20.43 4.61
CA ARG A 197 1.70 20.31 4.63
C ARG A 197 2.18 18.98 4.08
N THR A 198 3.38 19.00 3.52
CA THR A 198 4.07 17.78 3.14
C THR A 198 4.51 16.96 4.35
N CYS A 199 4.90 15.70 4.15
CA CYS A 199 5.45 14.85 5.22
C CYS A 199 6.62 15.48 5.99
N ASN A 200 7.47 16.27 5.31
CA ASN A 200 8.58 16.99 5.94
C ASN A 200 8.20 18.35 6.54
N GLY A 201 6.91 18.71 6.58
CA GLY A 201 6.41 19.93 7.22
C GLY A 201 6.34 21.17 6.32
N ALA A 202 6.79 21.09 5.07
CA ALA A 202 6.70 22.22 4.13
C ALA A 202 5.25 22.57 3.82
N SER A 203 4.94 23.87 3.82
CA SER A 203 3.59 24.36 3.52
C SER A 203 3.26 24.19 2.03
N ILE A 204 2.10 23.61 1.73
CA ILE A 204 1.60 23.44 0.37
C ILE A 204 0.64 24.58 0.00
N GLY A 205 -0.28 24.89 0.92
CA GLY A 205 -1.31 25.91 0.79
C GLY A 205 -2.31 25.87 1.94
N SER A 206 -3.14 26.91 2.03
CA SER A 206 -4.24 26.96 3.00
C SER A 206 -5.56 26.63 2.31
N VAL A 207 -6.37 25.79 2.96
CA VAL A 207 -7.68 25.36 2.47
C VAL A 207 -8.69 25.30 3.64
N PRO A 208 -10.00 25.25 3.38
CA PRO A 208 -10.99 25.02 4.43
C PRO A 208 -10.83 23.64 5.09
N GLU A 209 -11.03 23.56 6.40
CA GLU A 209 -10.85 22.33 7.21
C GLU A 209 -11.62 21.13 6.65
N ASN A 210 -12.89 21.33 6.26
CA ASN A 210 -13.71 20.27 5.68
C ASN A 210 -13.11 19.69 4.40
N TYR A 211 -12.44 20.52 3.60
CA TYR A 211 -11.72 20.06 2.41
C TYR A 211 -10.40 19.37 2.78
N ALA A 212 -9.70 19.85 3.83
CA ALA A 212 -8.50 19.19 4.31
C ALA A 212 -8.79 17.78 4.86
N ASP A 213 -9.92 17.59 5.55
CA ASP A 213 -10.39 16.27 5.98
C ASP A 213 -10.67 15.36 4.77
N ALA A 214 -11.33 15.90 3.75
CA ALA A 214 -11.55 15.17 2.49
C ALA A 214 -10.24 14.80 1.80
N LEU A 215 -9.23 15.68 1.79
CA LEU A 215 -7.91 15.35 1.22
C LEU A 215 -7.26 14.15 1.91
N VAL A 216 -7.42 14.02 3.24
CA VAL A 216 -6.92 12.86 4.00
C VAL A 216 -7.73 11.60 3.67
N MET A 217 -9.05 11.73 3.55
CA MET A 217 -9.97 10.62 3.26
C MET A 217 -9.79 10.08 1.83
N GLU A 218 -9.86 10.95 0.83
CA GLU A 218 -9.74 10.59 -0.59
C GLU A 218 -8.30 10.20 -0.97
N GLY A 219 -7.32 10.65 -0.19
CA GLY A 219 -5.89 10.35 -0.38
C GLY A 219 -5.23 11.07 -1.56
N THR A 220 -6.00 11.70 -2.45
CA THR A 220 -5.49 12.54 -3.54
C THR A 220 -6.40 13.75 -3.77
N GLY A 221 -5.83 14.92 -4.04
CA GLY A 221 -6.62 16.08 -4.43
C GLY A 221 -5.80 17.27 -4.93
N VAL A 222 -6.43 18.44 -4.96
CA VAL A 222 -5.87 19.65 -5.55
C VAL A 222 -5.78 20.78 -4.53
N VAL A 223 -4.57 21.31 -4.32
CA VAL A 223 -4.34 22.48 -3.46
C VAL A 223 -3.79 23.62 -4.33
N GLY A 224 -4.65 24.60 -4.62
CA GLY A 224 -4.36 25.66 -5.59
C GLY A 224 -4.15 25.07 -6.98
N SER A 225 -2.95 25.21 -7.54
CA SER A 225 -2.58 24.61 -8.83
C SER A 225 -1.85 23.26 -8.71
N LYS A 226 -1.58 22.80 -7.48
CA LYS A 226 -0.77 21.61 -7.20
C LYS A 226 -1.67 20.39 -7.00
N ILE A 227 -1.23 19.24 -7.50
CA ILE A 227 -1.82 17.95 -7.13
C ILE A 227 -1.06 17.43 -5.91
N VAL A 228 -1.79 16.95 -4.92
CA VAL A 228 -1.26 16.35 -3.70
C VAL A 228 -1.76 14.92 -3.56
N ASN A 229 -0.90 14.06 -3.04
CA ASN A 229 -1.24 12.71 -2.62
C ASN A 229 -0.92 12.54 -1.14
N LEU A 230 -1.62 11.65 -0.45
CA LEU A 230 -1.24 11.19 0.87
C LEU A 230 0.12 10.49 0.78
N GLY A 231 1.05 10.94 1.61
CA GLY A 231 2.37 10.35 1.77
C GLY A 231 2.35 9.18 2.75
N GLY A 232 3.47 8.46 2.82
CA GLY A 232 3.63 7.30 3.71
C GLY A 232 3.87 7.65 5.19
N CYS A 233 3.61 8.88 5.62
CA CYS A 233 3.90 9.36 6.97
C CYS A 233 2.61 9.54 7.79
N THR A 234 2.72 9.54 9.12
CA THR A 234 1.58 9.76 10.02
C THR A 234 0.95 11.13 9.78
N CYS A 235 -0.38 11.17 9.65
CA CYS A 235 -1.10 12.42 9.48
C CYS A 235 -1.44 13.07 10.82
N THR A 236 -0.78 14.19 11.11
CA THR A 236 -1.06 15.03 12.27
C THR A 236 -1.18 16.48 11.80
N GLY A 237 -2.34 17.11 12.01
CA GLY A 237 -2.60 18.48 11.60
C GLY A 237 -2.38 18.72 10.09
N TYR A 238 -2.85 17.80 9.25
CA TYR A 238 -2.70 17.84 7.78
C TYR A 238 -1.26 17.87 7.26
N LYS A 239 -0.29 17.41 8.08
CA LYS A 239 1.11 17.19 7.70
C LYS A 239 1.32 15.75 7.24
N CYS A 240 0.82 15.42 6.06
CA CYS A 240 0.91 14.06 5.54
C CYS A 240 0.88 13.95 4.01
N PHE A 241 1.14 15.03 3.29
CA PHE A 241 1.01 15.01 1.84
C PHE A 241 2.35 14.95 1.12
N GLU A 242 2.31 14.63 -0.15
CA GLU A 242 3.41 14.76 -1.09
C GLU A 242 2.92 15.51 -2.33
N LEU A 243 3.81 16.32 -2.91
CA LEU A 243 3.54 16.97 -4.18
C LEU A 243 3.67 15.97 -5.32
N VAL A 244 2.67 15.95 -6.20
CA VAL A 244 2.65 15.12 -7.39
C VAL A 244 3.15 15.94 -8.58
N ASP A 245 4.02 15.34 -9.39
CA ASP A 245 4.44 15.94 -10.66
C ASP A 245 3.31 15.80 -11.69
N LYS A 246 2.59 16.91 -11.90
CA LYS A 246 1.46 16.97 -12.83
C LYS A 246 1.83 16.59 -14.27
N LYS A 247 3.10 16.67 -14.67
CA LYS A 247 3.52 16.27 -16.02
C LYS A 247 3.56 14.76 -16.19
N SER A 248 4.06 14.03 -15.19
CA SER A 248 4.10 12.56 -15.24
C SER A 248 2.81 11.92 -14.75
N ASP A 249 2.16 12.54 -13.77
CA ASP A 249 1.07 11.95 -12.99
C ASP A 249 -0.12 12.93 -12.87
N PRO A 250 -0.73 13.35 -14.01
CA PRO A 250 -1.74 14.41 -14.04
C PRO A 250 -3.04 14.09 -13.29
N TYR A 251 -3.22 12.84 -12.90
CA TYR A 251 -4.42 12.33 -12.23
C TYR A 251 -4.12 11.85 -10.80
N GLY A 252 -2.91 12.11 -10.29
CA GLY A 252 -2.49 11.63 -8.99
C GLY A 252 -1.85 10.25 -9.02
N LEU A 253 -1.56 9.74 -7.83
CA LEU A 253 -0.83 8.50 -7.61
C LEU A 253 -1.71 7.45 -6.92
N THR A 254 -1.46 6.20 -7.25
CA THR A 254 -1.99 5.04 -6.54
C THR A 254 -1.29 4.88 -5.20
N SER A 255 -1.83 4.01 -4.33
CA SER A 255 -1.17 3.49 -3.12
C SER A 255 0.22 2.86 -3.39
N PHE A 256 0.52 2.49 -4.63
CA PHE A 256 1.84 1.98 -5.04
C PHE A 256 2.71 3.05 -5.69
N GLY A 257 2.29 4.31 -5.70
CA GLY A 257 2.96 5.46 -6.28
C GLY A 257 3.07 5.44 -7.81
N THR A 258 2.26 4.64 -8.50
CA THR A 258 2.12 4.70 -9.97
C THR A 258 1.04 5.71 -10.36
N ALA A 259 1.06 6.21 -11.59
CA ALA A 259 0.04 7.13 -12.08
C ALA A 259 -1.37 6.51 -12.05
N LEU A 260 -2.32 7.20 -11.44
CA LEU A 260 -3.74 6.91 -11.59
C LEU A 260 -4.16 7.13 -13.06
N LYS A 261 -5.01 6.25 -13.57
CA LYS A 261 -5.49 6.30 -14.96
C LYS A 261 -7.01 6.29 -14.95
N PRO A 262 -7.66 7.43 -15.26
CA PRO A 262 -9.12 7.52 -15.26
C PRO A 262 -9.73 6.44 -16.13
N TYR A 263 -10.74 5.77 -15.59
CA TYR A 263 -11.49 4.70 -16.24
C TYR A 263 -10.66 3.44 -16.57
N ILE A 264 -9.49 3.27 -15.95
CA ILE A 264 -8.66 2.07 -16.12
C ILE A 264 -8.25 1.50 -14.76
N THR A 265 -7.71 2.35 -13.88
CA THR A 265 -7.23 1.92 -12.57
C THR A 265 -8.40 1.58 -11.66
N ILE A 266 -8.26 0.46 -10.93
CA ILE A 266 -9.14 0.12 -9.82
C ILE A 266 -8.35 -0.16 -8.55
N ALA A 267 -8.97 0.14 -7.42
CA ALA A 267 -8.51 -0.31 -6.11
C ALA A 267 -9.11 -1.68 -5.78
N SER A 268 -8.29 -2.61 -5.31
CA SER A 268 -8.72 -3.91 -4.79
C SER A 268 -7.70 -4.46 -3.80
N ASN A 269 -8.18 -5.09 -2.74
CA ASN A 269 -7.34 -5.63 -1.68
C ASN A 269 -7.14 -7.14 -1.76
N ASP A 270 -7.98 -7.84 -2.51
CA ASP A 270 -7.97 -9.30 -2.65
C ASP A 270 -7.74 -9.78 -4.10
N ILE A 271 -7.64 -8.85 -5.06
CA ILE A 271 -7.12 -9.13 -6.40
C ILE A 271 -5.66 -8.66 -6.47
N LYS A 272 -4.77 -9.54 -6.93
CA LYS A 272 -3.34 -9.24 -7.03
C LYS A 272 -3.10 -7.99 -7.90
N ARG A 273 -2.27 -7.08 -7.42
CA ARG A 273 -1.77 -5.93 -8.20
C ARG A 273 -1.23 -6.35 -9.57
N ASN A 274 -1.36 -5.46 -10.55
CA ASN A 274 -0.97 -5.62 -11.95
C ASN A 274 -1.77 -6.72 -12.68
N THR A 275 -2.90 -7.14 -12.11
CA THR A 275 -3.84 -8.04 -12.78
C THR A 275 -4.72 -7.22 -13.70
N LYS A 276 -4.70 -7.57 -15.00
CA LYS A 276 -5.74 -7.12 -15.92
C LYS A 276 -7.02 -7.90 -15.64
N ILE A 277 -8.11 -7.18 -15.44
CA ILE A 277 -9.43 -7.79 -15.26
C ILE A 277 -10.37 -7.34 -16.38
N TYR A 278 -11.43 -8.11 -16.57
CA TYR A 278 -12.51 -7.79 -17.48
C TYR A 278 -13.82 -7.76 -16.71
N VAL A 279 -14.54 -6.65 -16.80
CA VAL A 279 -15.83 -6.43 -16.16
C VAL A 279 -16.87 -6.18 -17.27
N PRO A 280 -17.66 -7.21 -17.65
CA PRO A 280 -18.62 -7.11 -18.74
C PRO A 280 -19.64 -5.98 -18.58
N ALA A 281 -20.01 -5.68 -17.32
CA ALA A 281 -21.00 -4.66 -16.99
C ALA A 281 -20.62 -3.27 -17.53
N LEU A 282 -19.33 -2.96 -17.66
CA LEU A 282 -18.83 -1.66 -18.10
C LEU A 282 -18.72 -1.56 -19.65
N VAL A 283 -18.97 -2.64 -20.39
CA VAL A 283 -18.84 -2.62 -21.85
C VAL A 283 -19.91 -1.71 -22.44
N GLY A 284 -19.50 -0.74 -23.24
CA GLY A 284 -20.39 0.20 -23.91
C GLY A 284 -20.78 1.42 -23.07
N TRP A 285 -20.30 1.53 -21.83
CA TRP A 285 -20.52 2.74 -21.03
C TRP A 285 -19.92 3.95 -21.74
N LYS A 286 -20.68 5.04 -21.87
CA LYS A 286 -20.14 6.30 -22.37
C LYS A 286 -19.20 6.86 -21.31
N VAL A 287 -17.97 7.18 -21.70
CA VAL A 287 -16.97 7.68 -20.76
C VAL A 287 -17.08 9.20 -20.66
N PRO A 288 -17.43 9.79 -19.50
CA PRO A 288 -17.49 11.24 -19.36
C PRO A 288 -16.16 11.92 -19.70
N GLY A 289 -16.24 13.04 -20.43
CA GLY A 289 -15.05 13.74 -20.92
C GLY A 289 -14.32 13.05 -22.08
N SER A 290 -14.90 12.00 -22.69
CA SER A 290 -14.32 11.28 -23.81
C SER A 290 -15.37 10.96 -24.89
N SER A 291 -14.93 10.82 -26.14
CA SER A 291 -15.77 10.30 -27.23
C SER A 291 -15.82 8.76 -27.26
N LYS A 292 -15.05 8.10 -26.38
CA LYS A 292 -14.91 6.64 -26.33
C LYS A 292 -15.98 6.01 -25.45
N THR A 293 -16.29 4.76 -25.75
CA THR A 293 -17.04 3.87 -24.86
C THR A 293 -16.11 2.91 -24.14
N HIS A 294 -16.40 2.59 -22.89
CA HIS A 294 -15.59 1.71 -22.10
C HIS A 294 -15.67 0.26 -22.64
N ASN A 295 -14.53 -0.44 -22.67
CA ASN A 295 -14.42 -1.80 -23.24
C ASN A 295 -14.42 -2.91 -22.18
N GLY A 296 -14.66 -2.57 -20.92
CA GLY A 296 -14.68 -3.48 -19.78
C GLY A 296 -13.30 -3.88 -19.24
N CYS A 297 -12.20 -3.41 -19.84
CA CYS A 297 -10.85 -3.76 -19.42
C CYS A 297 -10.33 -2.80 -18.36
N LEU A 298 -9.97 -3.34 -17.20
CA LEU A 298 -9.44 -2.58 -16.07
C LEU A 298 -8.11 -3.15 -15.59
N LEU A 299 -7.38 -2.36 -14.82
CA LEU A 299 -6.11 -2.72 -14.21
C LEU A 299 -6.19 -2.56 -12.70
N VAL A 300 -5.93 -3.65 -11.97
CA VAL A 300 -5.74 -3.58 -10.52
C VAL A 300 -4.37 -2.97 -10.26
N ASP A 301 -4.32 -1.70 -9.88
CA ASP A 301 -3.05 -1.01 -9.58
C ASP A 301 -3.20 -0.05 -8.40
N ASP A 302 -4.21 -0.25 -7.56
CA ASP A 302 -4.44 0.54 -6.37
C ASP A 302 -5.02 -0.32 -5.23
N GLN A 303 -5.05 0.21 -4.02
CA GLN A 303 -5.57 -0.42 -2.81
C GLN A 303 -6.46 0.57 -2.07
N SER A 304 -7.43 0.04 -1.33
CA SER A 304 -8.32 0.85 -0.52
C SER A 304 -8.08 0.60 0.95
N TRP A 305 -8.29 1.64 1.75
CA TRP A 305 -8.33 1.54 3.20
C TRP A 305 -9.76 1.38 3.73
N SER A 306 -10.80 1.58 2.90
CA SER A 306 -12.22 1.60 3.30
C SER A 306 -12.93 0.25 3.20
N PHE A 307 -12.28 -0.79 2.66
CA PHE A 307 -12.86 -2.12 2.52
C PHE A 307 -11.80 -3.23 2.59
N ASN A 308 -12.21 -4.46 2.88
CA ASN A 308 -11.29 -5.60 3.02
C ASN A 308 -11.07 -6.38 1.73
N GLY A 309 -12.14 -6.81 1.04
CA GLY A 309 -12.05 -7.67 -0.13
C GLY A 309 -13.43 -7.89 -0.76
N LYS A 310 -13.48 -8.60 -1.90
CA LYS A 310 -14.67 -8.78 -2.74
C LYS A 310 -15.32 -7.44 -3.12
N HIS A 311 -14.48 -6.44 -3.34
CA HIS A 311 -14.83 -5.06 -3.62
C HIS A 311 -13.80 -4.51 -4.60
N ILE A 312 -14.27 -3.80 -5.63
CA ILE A 312 -13.42 -2.96 -6.47
C ILE A 312 -13.92 -1.53 -6.46
N ASP A 313 -12.97 -0.60 -6.40
CA ASP A 313 -13.26 0.84 -6.50
C ASP A 313 -12.79 1.36 -7.86
N PHE A 314 -13.68 1.99 -8.62
CA PHE A 314 -13.42 2.39 -9.99
C PHE A 314 -13.04 3.88 -10.08
N TYR A 315 -11.80 4.14 -10.50
CA TYR A 315 -11.29 5.51 -10.56
C TYR A 315 -11.89 6.30 -11.73
N VAL A 316 -12.67 7.35 -11.44
CA VAL A 316 -13.41 8.14 -12.44
C VAL A 316 -12.98 9.60 -12.53
N TYR A 317 -11.85 9.94 -11.91
CA TYR A 317 -11.20 11.25 -11.95
C TYR A 317 -11.94 12.40 -11.25
N SER A 318 -13.24 12.60 -11.44
CA SER A 318 -13.98 13.70 -10.78
C SER A 318 -15.35 13.25 -10.27
N MET A 319 -15.87 13.99 -9.29
CA MET A 319 -17.22 13.81 -8.75
C MET A 319 -18.30 13.96 -9.84
N ASP A 320 -18.18 14.95 -10.73
CA ASP A 320 -19.11 15.14 -11.86
C ASP A 320 -19.13 13.92 -12.82
N ASN A 321 -17.99 13.26 -13.02
CA ASN A 321 -17.94 12.02 -13.81
C ASN A 321 -18.62 10.85 -13.07
N TYR A 322 -18.42 10.75 -11.76
CA TYR A 322 -19.14 9.79 -10.91
C TYR A 322 -20.65 9.99 -11.02
N GLU A 323 -21.16 11.20 -10.80
CA GLU A 323 -22.60 11.50 -10.82
C GLU A 323 -23.25 11.13 -12.17
N LYS A 324 -22.55 11.41 -13.28
CA LYS A 324 -23.00 11.04 -14.63
C LYS A 324 -23.09 9.52 -14.81
N LEU A 325 -22.08 8.78 -14.34
CA LEU A 325 -22.04 7.32 -14.46
C LEU A 325 -23.05 6.65 -13.52
N ASP A 326 -23.15 7.10 -12.27
CA ASP A 326 -24.09 6.54 -11.29
C ASP A 326 -25.53 6.76 -11.75
N LYS A 327 -25.89 7.97 -12.18
CA LYS A 327 -27.21 8.26 -12.74
C LYS A 327 -27.54 7.38 -13.95
N ALA A 328 -26.57 7.10 -14.81
CA ALA A 328 -26.77 6.32 -16.03
C ALA A 328 -26.88 4.80 -15.78
N HIS A 329 -26.16 4.28 -14.78
CA HIS A 329 -25.95 2.83 -14.65
C HIS A 329 -26.33 2.25 -13.29
N ARG A 330 -26.31 3.04 -12.20
CA ARG A 330 -26.68 2.65 -10.82
C ARG A 330 -26.10 1.30 -10.41
N THR A 331 -24.88 1.03 -10.84
CA THR A 331 -24.23 -0.27 -10.68
C THR A 331 -23.59 -0.35 -9.31
N THR A 332 -24.07 -1.27 -8.47
CA THR A 332 -23.58 -1.46 -7.11
C THR A 332 -22.76 -2.74 -6.93
N SER A 333 -22.83 -3.66 -7.91
CA SER A 333 -22.02 -4.87 -7.92
C SER A 333 -21.74 -5.36 -9.34
N VAL A 334 -20.63 -6.08 -9.51
CA VAL A 334 -20.19 -6.59 -10.81
C VAL A 334 -19.60 -8.00 -10.72
N ASP A 335 -19.65 -8.73 -11.84
CA ASP A 335 -18.87 -9.94 -12.03
C ASP A 335 -17.51 -9.61 -12.65
N ILE A 336 -16.44 -10.18 -12.10
CA ILE A 336 -15.06 -9.91 -12.49
C ILE A 336 -14.46 -11.16 -13.12
N TYR A 337 -13.84 -10.98 -14.29
CA TYR A 337 -13.19 -12.04 -15.05
C TYR A 337 -11.71 -11.75 -15.25
N GLN A 338 -10.92 -12.80 -15.54
CA GLN A 338 -9.55 -12.63 -16.00
C GLN A 338 -9.52 -11.79 -17.27
N GLY A 339 -8.62 -10.80 -17.33
CA GLY A 339 -8.53 -9.90 -18.47
C GLY A 339 -8.07 -10.58 -19.75
N GLY A 340 -7.12 -11.51 -19.68
CA GLY A 340 -6.61 -12.23 -20.85
C GLY A 340 -6.16 -11.27 -21.96
N SER A 341 -6.81 -11.37 -23.13
CA SER A 341 -6.54 -10.51 -24.30
C SER A 341 -6.99 -9.04 -24.14
N CYS A 342 -7.59 -8.66 -23.00
CA CYS A 342 -8.02 -7.28 -22.73
C CYS A 342 -6.91 -6.25 -23.02
N LYS A 343 -7.26 -5.26 -23.84
CA LYS A 343 -6.44 -4.09 -24.14
C LYS A 343 -6.95 -2.91 -23.30
N LEU A 344 -6.11 -2.42 -22.40
CA LEU A 344 -6.38 -1.18 -21.67
C LEU A 344 -6.34 -0.02 -22.68
N LEU A 345 -7.40 0.78 -22.74
CA LEU A 345 -7.49 1.95 -23.61
C LEU A 345 -7.11 3.19 -22.80
N ASN A 346 -6.46 4.17 -23.41
CA ASN A 346 -6.43 5.50 -22.82
C ASN A 346 -7.76 6.21 -23.11
N TYR A 347 -8.50 6.60 -22.08
CA TYR A 347 -9.80 7.26 -22.23
C TYR A 347 -9.74 8.78 -22.17
N MET A 348 -8.71 9.34 -21.52
CA MET A 348 -8.51 10.79 -21.38
C MET A 348 -7.40 11.32 -22.28
#